data_AF-A0A523HY99-F1
#
_entry.id   AF-A0A523HY99-F1
#
_cell.length_a   1.000
_cell.length_b   1.000
_cell.length_c   1.000
_cell.angle_alpha   90.00
_cell.angle_beta   90.00
_cell.angle_gamma   90.00
#
_symmetry.space_group_name_H-M   'P 1'
#
loop_
_entity.id
_entity.type
_entity.pdbx_description
1 polymer ?
#
loop_
_entity_poly.entity_id
_entity_poly.type
_entity_poly.pdbx_seq_one_letter_code
_entity_poly.pdbx_strand_id
1 'polypeptide(L)' 'RSPATLQKFAAVHASVHNHFNQERHLYSRRNFKLNRSAALAEWRELSAA' A
#
# COMPACT_ATOMS: atom_id res chain seq x y z
N ARG A 1 14.39 -3.81 -21.51
CA ARG A 1 14.42 -3.96 -20.03
C ARG A 1 13.68 -5.26 -19.71
N SER A 2 14.26 -6.20 -18.95
CA SER A 2 13.60 -7.47 -18.66
C SER A 2 12.54 -7.29 -17.57
N PRO A 3 11.44 -8.08 -17.58
CA PRO A 3 10.40 -8.03 -16.54
C PRO A 3 10.95 -8.20 -15.12
N ALA A 4 12.01 -8.99 -14.96
CA ALA A 4 12.67 -9.22 -13.67
C ALA A 4 13.27 -7.95 -13.06
N THR A 5 13.82 -7.03 -13.86
CA THR A 5 14.34 -5.76 -13.35
C THR A 5 13.21 -4.86 -12.86
N LEU A 6 12.08 -4.82 -13.58
CA LEU A 6 10.90 -4.05 -13.19
C LEU A 6 10.27 -4.62 -11.91
N GLN A 7 10.14 -5.95 -11.82
CA GLN A 7 9.60 -6.61 -10.63
C GLN A 7 10.43 -6.32 -9.39
N LYS A 8 11.76 -6.40 -9.48
CA LYS A 8 12.66 -6.06 -8.36
C LYS A 8 12.53 -4.59 -7.96
N PHE A 9 12.49 -3.68 -8.93
CA PHE A 9 12.30 -2.25 -8.67
C PHE A 9 10.97 -1.98 -7.94
N ALA A 10 9.87 -2.52 -8.45
CA ALA A 10 8.55 -2.38 -7.85
C ALA A 10 8.50 -2.96 -6.42
N ALA A 11 9.10 -4.14 -6.20
CA ALA A 11 9.15 -4.77 -4.88
C ALA A 11 9.92 -3.94 -3.85
N VAL A 12 11.08 -3.39 -4.23
CA VAL A 12 11.87 -2.51 -3.35
C VAL A 12 11.09 -1.23 -3.03
N HIS A 13 10.50 -0.60 -4.05
CA HIS A 13 9.72 0.62 -3.87
C HIS A 13 8.51 0.38 -2.94
N ALA A 14 7.76 -0.69 -3.17
CA ALA A 14 6.63 -1.07 -2.31
C ALA A 14 7.07 -1.38 -0.88
N SER A 15 8.22 -2.04 -0.68
CA SER A 15 8.76 -2.33 0.65
C SER A 15 9.11 -1.06 1.43
N VAL A 16 9.71 -0.07 0.77
CA VAL A 16 10.04 1.22 1.41
C VAL A 16 8.77 1.94 1.84
N HIS A 17 7.77 2.07 0.96
CA HIS A 17 6.49 2.73 1.29
C HIS A 17 5.69 1.98 2.37
N ASN A 18 5.69 0.65 2.35
CA ASN A 18 5.02 -0.15 3.38
C ASN A 18 5.72 -0.07 4.74
N HIS A 19 7.06 -0.16 4.76
CA HIS A 19 7.82 -0.23 6.01
C HIS A 19 8.00 1.15 6.65
N PHE A 20 8.28 2.16 5.82
CA PHE A 20 8.40 3.56 6.20
C PHE A 20 7.17 4.33 5.75
N ASN A 21 5.99 3.88 6.18
CA ASN A 21 4.77 4.67 5.97
C ASN A 21 4.96 6.01 6.71
N GLN A 22 5.32 7.05 5.95
CA GLN A 22 5.67 8.38 6.45
C GLN A 22 4.51 9.01 7.22
N GLU A 23 3.28 8.60 6.91
CA GLU A 23 2.09 9.07 7.61
C GLU A 23 1.94 8.44 8.99
N ARG A 24 2.57 7.29 9.30
CA ARG A 24 2.33 6.57 10.56
C ARG A 24 2.71 7.38 11.81
N HIS A 25 3.62 8.34 11.69
CA HIS A 25 4.00 9.25 12.78
C HIS A 25 3.28 10.60 12.72
N LEU A 26 2.74 10.98 11.56
CA LEU A 26 2.00 12.24 11.33
C LEU A 26 0.48 12.07 11.35
N TYR A 27 0.01 10.81 11.36
CA TYR A 27 -1.39 10.42 11.22
C TYR A 27 -1.80 9.54 12.39
N SER A 28 -2.95 9.84 12.99
CA SER A 28 -3.41 9.08 14.15
C SER A 28 -3.61 7.60 13.79
N ARG A 29 -3.21 6.70 14.69
CA ARG A 29 -3.39 5.24 14.49
C ARG A 29 -4.85 4.87 14.20
N ARG A 30 -5.80 5.61 14.76
CA ARG A 30 -7.24 5.41 14.53
C ARG A 30 -7.58 5.67 13.07
N ASN A 31 -7.15 6.81 12.53
CA ASN A 31 -7.44 7.18 11.16
C ASN A 31 -6.76 6.22 10.17
N PHE A 32 -5.52 5.78 10.45
CA PHE A 32 -4.84 4.76 9.62
C PHE A 32 -5.67 3.47 9.48
N LYS A 33 -6.23 2.98 10.59
CA LYS A 33 -7.07 1.78 10.57
C LYS A 33 -8.36 1.97 9.78
N LEU A 34 -8.99 3.14 9.90
CA LEU A 34 -10.21 3.47 9.17
C LEU A 34 -9.93 3.49 7.66
N ASN A 35 -8.93 4.24 7.22
CA ASN A 35 -8.58 4.34 5.80
C ASN A 35 -8.16 2.98 5.21
N ARG A 36 -7.37 2.18 5.94
CA ARG A 36 -7.01 0.83 5.51
C ARG A 36 -8.24 -0.05 5.30
N SER A 37 -9.23 0.06 6.18
CA SER A 37 -10.47 -0.74 6.10
C SER A 37 -11.32 -0.29 4.91
N ALA A 38 -11.44 1.03 4.68
CA ALA A 38 -12.14 1.59 3.53
C ALA A 38 -11.48 1.18 2.20
N ALA A 39 -10.17 1.38 2.07
CA ALA A 39 -9.42 0.98 0.88
C ALA A 39 -9.54 -0.53 0.61
N LEU A 40 -9.50 -1.38 1.64
CA LEU A 40 -9.66 -2.83 1.45
C LEU A 40 -11.08 -3.19 0.96
N ALA A 41 -12.11 -2.48 1.41
CA ALA A 41 -13.48 -2.67 0.92
C ALA A 41 -13.58 -2.28 -0.55
N GLU A 42 -13.08 -1.10 -0.92
CA GLU A 42 -13.03 -0.63 -2.32
C GLU A 42 -12.27 -1.61 -3.23
N TRP A 43 -11.11 -2.09 -2.80
CA TRP A 43 -10.34 -3.08 -3.57
C TRP A 43 -11.09 -4.41 -3.76
N ARG A 44 -11.88 -4.84 -2.77
CA ARG A 44 -12.71 -6.04 -2.90
C ARG A 44 -13.86 -5.84 -3.87
N GLU A 45 -14.48 -4.67 -3.85
CA GLU A 45 -15.54 -4.32 -4.81
C GLU A 45 -14.98 -4.28 -6.23
N LEU A 46 -13.83 -3.63 -6.45
CA LEU A 46 -13.17 -3.58 -7.75
C LEU A 46 -12.67 -4.94 -8.25
N SER A 47 -12.33 -5.87 -7.36
CA SER A 47 -11.89 -7.22 -7.75
C SER A 47 -13.01 -8.23 -7.90
N ALA A 48 -14.21 -7.92 -7.37
CA ALA A 48 -15.41 -8.72 -7.56
C ALA A 48 -16.20 -8.32 -8.82
N ALA A 49 -15.89 -7.17 -9.41
CA ALA A 49 -16.37 -6.72 -10.73
C ALA A 49 -15.54 -7.33 -11.88
#